data_AF-A0A4Y6GLI6-F1
#
_entry.id   AF-A0A4Y6GLI6-F1
#
_cell.length_a   1.000
_cell.length_b   1.000
_cell.length_c   1.000
_cell.angle_alpha   90.00
_cell.angle_beta   90.00
_cell.angle_gamma   90.00
#
_symmetry.space_group_name_H-M   'P 1'
#
loop_
_entity.id
_entity.type
_entity.pdbx_description
1 polymer ?
#
loop_
_entity_poly.entity_id
_entity_poly.type
_entity_poly.pdbx_seq_one_letter_code
_entity_poly.pdbx_strand_id
1 'polypeptide(L)'
;MLWCLYEATHLRVDGEDVLEEAIQFSRKKLEALLPELSFPLSECVRDALHIPYHRNVQRLAARQYIPQYDAEPTKIESLSLFAKIDFNMLQALHQSELREASRWWKEFDFPSKLPYARDRIAEGYYWMMGAHF
;
A
#
# COMPACT_ATOMS: atom_id res chain seq x y z
N MET A 1 11.29 9.66 -14.81
CA MET A 1 11.10 11.12 -14.68
C MET A 1 9.62 11.50 -14.53
N LEU A 2 8.73 11.07 -15.43
CA LEU A 2 7.29 11.40 -15.34
C LEU A 2 6.56 10.80 -14.13
N TRP A 3 6.81 9.53 -13.80
CA TRP A 3 6.23 8.89 -12.61
C TRP A 3 6.69 9.57 -11.31
N CYS A 4 7.98 9.87 -11.18
CA CYS A 4 8.51 10.61 -10.03
C CYS A 4 7.88 12.00 -9.87
N LEU A 5 7.63 12.71 -10.99
CA LEU A 5 6.93 14.00 -10.96
C LEU A 5 5.50 13.83 -10.43
N TYR A 6 4.77 12.83 -10.92
CA TYR A 6 3.42 12.52 -10.45
C TYR A 6 3.40 12.25 -8.94
N GLU A 7 4.29 11.39 -8.43
CA GLU A 7 4.38 11.12 -6.99
C GLU A 7 4.71 12.38 -6.18
N ALA A 8 5.67 13.18 -6.64
CA ALA A 8 6.05 14.43 -5.98
C ALA A 8 4.90 15.43 -5.90
N THR A 9 4.02 15.47 -6.91
CA THR A 9 2.86 16.39 -6.87
C THR A 9 1.86 16.08 -5.75
N HIS A 10 1.86 14.86 -5.20
CA HIS A 10 1.00 14.51 -4.06
C HIS A 10 1.51 15.05 -2.72
N LEU A 11 2.72 15.61 -2.69
CA LEU A 11 3.32 16.28 -1.53
C LEU A 11 3.15 17.81 -1.56
N ARG A 12 2.48 18.35 -2.58
CA ARG A 12 2.32 19.80 -2.73
C ARG A 12 1.59 20.43 -1.54
N VAL A 13 1.85 21.71 -1.31
CA VAL A 13 1.14 22.55 -0.35
C VAL A 13 0.38 23.68 -1.05
N ASP A 14 -0.41 24.42 -0.30
CA ASP A 14 -1.19 25.54 -0.82
C ASP A 14 -0.27 26.63 -1.41
N GLY A 15 -0.63 27.13 -2.61
CA GLY A 15 0.14 28.16 -3.34
C GLY A 15 1.17 27.62 -4.33
N GLU A 16 1.28 26.31 -4.51
CA GLU A 16 2.19 25.69 -5.49
C GLU A 16 1.49 25.41 -6.84
N ASP A 17 1.12 26.48 -7.56
CA ASP A 17 0.36 26.41 -8.83
C ASP A 17 1.03 25.51 -9.88
N VAL A 18 2.37 25.51 -9.94
CA VAL A 18 3.14 24.66 -10.86
C VAL A 18 2.90 23.17 -10.57
N LEU A 19 2.77 22.78 -9.30
CA LEU A 19 2.48 21.39 -8.92
C LEU A 19 1.00 21.04 -9.11
N GLU A 20 0.10 22.04 -9.07
CA GLU A 20 -1.31 21.89 -9.48
C GLU A 20 -1.45 21.58 -10.98
N GLU A 21 -0.67 22.23 -11.82
CA GLU A 21 -0.66 21.91 -13.25
C GLU A 21 0.06 20.57 -13.51
N ALA A 22 1.16 20.31 -12.80
CA ALA A 22 1.97 19.12 -13.00
C ALA A 22 1.24 17.82 -12.64
N ILE A 23 0.33 17.80 -11.65
CA ILE A 23 -0.44 16.58 -11.35
C ILE A 23 -1.35 16.19 -12.53
N GLN A 24 -2.03 17.15 -13.15
CA GLN A 24 -2.92 16.91 -14.29
C GLN A 24 -2.12 16.51 -15.53
N PHE A 25 -1.03 17.23 -15.78
CA PHE A 25 -0.11 16.94 -16.89
C PHE A 25 0.48 15.53 -16.78
N SER A 26 1.07 15.20 -15.62
CA SER A 26 1.75 13.92 -15.42
C SER A 26 0.76 12.75 -15.44
N ARG A 27 -0.41 12.90 -14.81
CA ARG A 27 -1.48 11.89 -14.84
C ARG A 27 -1.89 11.54 -16.26
N LYS A 28 -2.27 12.54 -17.06
CA LYS A 28 -2.72 12.34 -18.45
C LYS A 28 -1.66 11.64 -19.31
N LYS A 29 -0.38 12.01 -19.12
CA LYS A 29 0.74 11.40 -19.84
C LYS A 29 0.99 9.95 -19.39
N LEU A 30 0.90 9.66 -18.09
CA LEU A 30 1.05 8.30 -17.57
C LEU A 30 -0.10 7.39 -18.04
N GLU A 31 -1.34 7.86 -17.99
CA GLU A 31 -2.51 7.12 -18.50
C GLU A 31 -2.38 6.79 -19.98
N ALA A 32 -1.89 7.73 -20.80
CA ALA A 32 -1.65 7.50 -22.22
C ALA A 32 -0.52 6.51 -22.50
N LEU A 33 0.54 6.53 -21.68
CA LEU A 33 1.70 5.63 -21.83
C LEU A 33 1.45 4.23 -21.27
N LEU A 34 0.52 4.08 -20.32
CA LEU A 34 0.28 2.82 -19.61
C LEU A 34 0.12 1.58 -20.51
N PRO A 35 -0.60 1.62 -21.65
CA PRO A 35 -0.72 0.47 -22.55
C PRO A 35 0.59 0.04 -23.22
N GLU A 36 1.58 0.94 -23.31
CA GLU A 36 2.88 0.70 -23.94
C GLU A 36 3.94 0.21 -22.94
N LEU A 37 3.66 0.30 -21.63
CA LEU A 37 4.59 -0.10 -20.59
C LEU A 37 4.58 -1.63 -20.38
N SER A 38 5.77 -2.19 -20.18
CA SER A 38 5.93 -3.59 -19.76
C SER A 38 5.99 -3.72 -18.24
N PHE A 39 5.68 -4.91 -17.74
CA PHE A 39 5.97 -5.29 -16.36
C PHE A 39 7.48 -5.21 -16.08
N PRO A 40 7.94 -4.79 -14.89
CA PRO A 40 7.15 -4.40 -13.71
C PRO A 40 6.64 -2.95 -13.71
N LEU A 41 7.18 -2.09 -14.57
CA LEU A 41 6.89 -0.66 -14.57
C LEU A 41 5.42 -0.33 -14.81
N SER A 42 4.73 -1.09 -15.67
CA SER A 42 3.30 -0.91 -15.91
C SER A 42 2.45 -1.08 -14.66
N GLU A 43 2.82 -2.00 -13.76
CA GLU A 43 2.12 -2.21 -12.48
C GLU A 43 2.45 -1.10 -11.50
N CYS A 44 3.71 -0.65 -11.40
CA CYS A 44 4.08 0.51 -10.58
C CYS A 44 3.28 1.76 -10.95
N VAL A 45 3.14 2.04 -12.25
CA VAL A 45 2.39 3.20 -12.75
C VAL A 45 0.89 3.03 -12.51
N ARG A 46 0.35 1.82 -12.70
CA ARG A 46 -1.06 1.52 -12.43
C ARG A 46 -1.40 1.71 -10.94
N ASP A 47 -0.56 1.18 -10.05
CA ASP A 47 -0.72 1.32 -8.60
C ASP A 47 -0.69 2.79 -8.19
N ALA A 48 0.29 3.56 -8.68
CA ALA A 48 0.42 5.00 -8.41
C ALA A 48 -0.79 5.82 -8.90
N LEU A 49 -1.32 5.51 -10.09
CA LEU A 49 -2.51 6.17 -10.64
C LEU A 49 -3.79 5.85 -9.84
N HIS A 50 -3.83 4.69 -9.18
CA HIS A 50 -4.93 4.29 -8.31
C HIS A 50 -4.80 4.92 -6.91
N ILE A 51 -3.71 4.66 -6.19
CA ILE A 51 -3.39 5.27 -4.90
C ILE A 51 -1.89 5.68 -4.93
N PRO A 52 -1.59 6.99 -4.86
CA PRO A 52 -0.21 7.47 -4.82
C PRO A 52 0.55 6.93 -3.62
N TYR A 53 1.86 6.74 -3.77
CA TYR A 53 2.70 6.14 -2.73
C TYR A 53 2.58 6.88 -1.39
N HIS A 54 2.65 8.21 -1.41
CA HIS A 54 2.59 9.05 -0.20
C HIS A 54 1.22 9.08 0.49
N ARG A 55 0.17 8.57 -0.16
CA ARG A 55 -1.19 8.48 0.40
C ARG A 55 -1.59 7.04 0.73
N ASN A 56 -0.74 6.07 0.42
CA ASN A 56 -1.01 4.65 0.64
C ASN A 56 -0.57 4.24 2.05
N VAL A 57 -1.20 3.17 2.57
CA VAL A 57 -0.72 2.49 3.77
C VAL A 57 0.63 1.87 3.44
N GLN A 58 1.67 2.27 4.17
CA GLN A 58 3.06 1.87 3.92
C GLN A 58 3.23 0.35 3.79
N ARG A 59 2.60 -0.43 4.67
CA ARG A 59 2.64 -1.91 4.61
C ARG A 59 2.02 -2.47 3.33
N LEU A 60 0.91 -1.88 2.88
CA LEU A 60 0.23 -2.27 1.64
C LEU A 60 1.07 -1.90 0.42
N ALA A 61 1.60 -0.67 0.39
CA ALA A 61 2.52 -0.22 -0.66
C ALA A 61 3.76 -1.14 -0.76
N ALA A 62 4.35 -1.52 0.37
CA ALA A 62 5.45 -2.48 0.40
C ALA A 62 5.06 -3.84 -0.15
N ARG A 63 3.87 -4.36 0.20
CA ARG A 63 3.36 -5.64 -0.32
C ARG A 63 3.17 -5.63 -1.84
N GLN A 64 2.74 -4.51 -2.40
CA GLN A 64 2.56 -4.31 -3.84
C GLN A 64 3.92 -4.18 -4.56
N TYR A 65 4.87 -3.47 -3.95
CA TYR A 65 6.16 -3.16 -4.57
C TYR A 65 7.15 -4.33 -4.52
N ILE A 66 7.15 -5.19 -3.49
CA ILE A 66 8.11 -6.31 -3.37
C ILE A 66 8.16 -7.20 -4.63
N PRO A 67 7.04 -7.68 -5.21
CA PRO A 67 7.06 -8.46 -6.45
C PRO A 67 7.56 -7.66 -7.67
N GLN A 68 7.29 -6.35 -7.71
CA GLN A 68 7.71 -5.47 -8.80
C GLN A 68 9.24 -5.30 -8.78
N TYR A 69 9.80 -4.97 -7.60
CA TYR A 69 11.25 -4.88 -7.39
C TYR A 69 11.96 -6.20 -7.64
N ASP A 70 11.36 -7.33 -7.22
CA ASP A 70 11.94 -8.64 -7.45
C ASP A 70 11.99 -9.04 -8.94
N ALA A 71 11.14 -8.43 -9.77
CA ALA A 71 11.16 -8.62 -11.21
C ALA A 71 12.12 -7.67 -11.95
N GLU A 72 12.69 -6.67 -11.27
CA GLU A 72 13.62 -5.74 -11.90
C GLU A 72 14.96 -6.43 -12.24
N PRO A 73 15.45 -6.32 -13.50
CA PRO A 73 16.72 -6.93 -13.89
C PRO A 73 17.94 -6.36 -13.13
N THR A 74 17.81 -5.14 -12.63
CA THR A 74 18.86 -4.41 -11.91
C THR A 74 18.71 -4.47 -10.39
N LYS A 75 17.86 -5.36 -9.87
CA LYS A 75 17.62 -5.48 -8.43
C LYS A 75 18.88 -5.87 -7.67
N ILE A 76 18.92 -5.46 -6.40
CA ILE A 76 19.93 -5.92 -5.45
C ILE A 76 19.35 -7.18 -4.79
N GLU A 77 19.94 -8.34 -5.09
CA GLU A 77 19.44 -9.65 -4.62
C GLU A 77 19.31 -9.72 -3.10
N SER A 78 20.29 -9.19 -2.36
CA SER A 78 20.24 -9.15 -0.90
C SER A 78 19.09 -8.31 -0.37
N LEU A 79 18.75 -7.20 -1.04
CA LEU A 79 17.62 -6.35 -0.66
C LEU A 79 16.28 -7.03 -0.97
N SER A 80 16.14 -7.68 -2.13
CA SER A 80 14.93 -8.45 -2.48
C SER A 80 14.68 -9.57 -1.47
N LEU A 81 15.71 -10.35 -1.13
CA LEU A 81 15.63 -11.41 -0.15
C LEU A 81 15.27 -10.87 1.24
N PHE A 82 15.94 -9.81 1.68
CA PHE A 82 15.67 -9.16 2.96
C PHE A 82 14.22 -8.70 3.07
N ALA A 83 13.71 -7.98 2.07
CA ALA A 83 12.35 -7.47 2.07
C ALA A 83 11.30 -8.58 2.16
N LYS A 84 11.51 -9.72 1.47
CA LYS A 84 10.60 -10.88 1.54
C LYS A 84 10.60 -11.55 2.91
N ILE A 85 11.79 -11.74 3.50
CA ILE A 85 11.93 -12.37 4.82
C ILE A 85 11.30 -11.49 5.89
N ASP A 86 11.68 -10.21 5.92
CA ASP A 86 11.15 -9.23 6.87
C ASP A 86 9.63 -9.12 6.76
N PHE A 87 9.10 -9.06 5.53
CA PHE A 87 7.65 -9.04 5.31
C PHE A 87 6.96 -10.26 5.93
N ASN A 88 7.49 -11.46 5.72
CA ASN A 88 6.89 -12.69 6.23
C ASN A 88 7.02 -12.81 7.76
N MET A 89 8.12 -12.33 8.34
CA MET A 89 8.31 -12.29 9.79
C MET A 89 7.26 -11.41 10.47
N LEU A 90 7.08 -10.17 9.98
CA LEU A 90 6.04 -9.27 10.49
C LEU A 90 4.63 -9.81 10.23
N GLN A 91 4.40 -10.46 9.08
CA GLN A 91 3.12 -11.10 8.82
C GLN A 91 2.79 -12.19 9.86
N ALA A 92 3.76 -13.01 10.25
CA ALA A 92 3.58 -14.03 11.28
C ALA A 92 3.28 -13.41 12.66
N LEU A 93 3.96 -12.32 13.01
CA LEU A 93 3.68 -11.54 14.22
C LEU A 93 2.23 -11.02 14.21
N HIS A 94 1.82 -10.35 13.14
CA HIS A 94 0.48 -9.79 13.04
C HIS A 94 -0.63 -10.85 13.06
N GLN A 95 -0.39 -12.02 12.47
CA GLN A 95 -1.31 -13.16 12.56
C GLN A 95 -1.45 -13.70 13.99
N SER A 96 -0.39 -13.64 14.78
CA SER A 96 -0.44 -13.98 16.20
C SER A 96 -1.27 -12.96 16.98
N GLU A 97 -1.01 -11.67 16.79
CA GLU A 97 -1.76 -10.57 17.43
C GLU A 97 -3.26 -10.63 17.08
N LEU A 98 -3.59 -10.80 15.80
CA LEU A 98 -4.97 -10.91 15.35
C LEU A 98 -5.65 -12.17 15.91
N ARG A 99 -4.93 -13.27 16.08
CA ARG A 99 -5.46 -14.50 16.70
C ARG A 99 -5.83 -14.26 18.16
N GLU A 100 -4.99 -13.57 18.91
CA GLU A 100 -5.25 -13.20 20.31
C GLU A 100 -6.42 -12.22 20.40
N ALA A 101 -6.44 -11.16 19.58
CA ALA A 101 -7.53 -10.20 19.50
C ALA A 101 -8.87 -10.87 19.13
N SER A 102 -8.84 -11.81 18.18
CA SER A 102 -10.01 -12.58 17.78
C SER A 102 -10.49 -13.53 18.87
N ARG A 103 -9.58 -14.13 19.66
CA ARG A 103 -9.97 -14.95 20.82
C ARG A 103 -10.67 -14.10 21.87
N TRP A 104 -10.06 -12.97 22.23
CA TRP A 104 -10.64 -11.99 23.15
C TRP A 104 -12.02 -11.53 22.67
N TRP A 105 -12.16 -11.17 21.39
CA TRP A 105 -13.44 -10.75 20.82
C TRP A 105 -14.54 -11.82 20.91
N LYS A 106 -14.19 -13.10 20.71
CA LYS A 106 -15.13 -14.22 20.83
C LYS A 106 -15.64 -14.42 22.26
N GLU A 107 -14.83 -14.15 23.28
CA GLU A 107 -15.24 -14.29 24.68
C GLU A 107 -16.39 -13.33 25.06
N PHE A 108 -16.49 -12.18 24.39
CA PHE A 108 -17.61 -11.25 24.60
C PHE A 108 -18.92 -11.72 23.98
N ASP A 109 -18.85 -12.54 22.92
CA ASP A 109 -20.01 -13.03 22.16
C ASP A 109 -20.94 -11.88 21.69
N PHE A 110 -20.33 -10.79 21.21
CA PHE A 110 -21.07 -9.64 20.69
C PHE A 110 -22.01 -9.96 19.53
N PRO A 111 -21.69 -10.86 18.57
CA PRO A 111 -22.63 -11.21 17.51
C PRO A 111 -23.97 -11.73 18.04
N SER A 112 -23.96 -12.49 19.13
CA SER A 112 -25.18 -13.03 19.74
C SER A 112 -25.85 -12.00 20.67
N LYS A 113 -25.06 -11.27 21.47
CA LYS A 113 -25.60 -10.32 22.47
C LYS A 113 -26.05 -8.99 21.87
N LEU A 114 -25.36 -8.53 20.83
CA LEU A 114 -25.55 -7.25 20.17
C LEU A 114 -25.68 -7.46 18.65
N PRO A 115 -26.73 -8.15 18.16
CA PRO A 115 -26.86 -8.52 16.74
C PRO A 115 -27.02 -7.31 15.80
N TYR A 116 -27.33 -6.13 16.34
CA TYR A 116 -27.37 -4.87 15.58
C TYR A 116 -25.97 -4.26 15.36
N ALA A 117 -24.96 -4.66 16.14
CA ALA A 117 -23.61 -4.16 16.02
C ALA A 117 -22.87 -4.88 14.88
N ARG A 118 -21.96 -4.18 14.21
CA ARG A 118 -21.14 -4.77 13.15
C ARG A 118 -19.95 -5.51 13.76
N ASP A 119 -19.77 -6.77 13.37
CA ASP A 119 -18.55 -7.53 13.69
C ASP A 119 -17.44 -7.20 12.68
N ARG A 120 -16.40 -6.50 13.15
CA ARG A 120 -15.34 -5.90 12.31
C ARG A 120 -13.95 -5.96 12.97
N ILE A 121 -13.69 -6.99 13.79
CA ILE A 121 -12.42 -7.09 14.52
C ILE A 121 -11.20 -7.17 13.60
N ALA A 122 -11.34 -7.87 12.46
CA ALA A 122 -10.26 -7.99 11.47
C ALA A 122 -9.99 -6.67 10.75
N GLU A 123 -11.03 -5.93 10.37
CA GLU A 123 -10.91 -4.61 9.77
C GLU A 123 -10.35 -3.59 10.78
N GLY A 124 -10.82 -3.62 12.02
CA GLY A 124 -10.27 -2.78 13.09
C GLY A 124 -8.79 -3.03 13.30
N TYR A 125 -8.36 -4.29 13.32
CA TYR A 125 -6.94 -4.65 13.40
C TYR A 125 -6.15 -4.17 12.17
N TYR A 126 -6.71 -4.32 10.96
CA TYR A 126 -6.09 -3.80 9.73
C TYR A 126 -5.88 -2.28 9.80
N TRP A 127 -6.82 -1.53 10.35
CA TRP A 127 -6.70 -0.07 10.50
C TRP A 127 -5.59 0.30 11.49
N MET A 128 -5.47 -0.46 12.59
CA MET A 128 -4.38 -0.25 13.56
C MET A 128 -3.01 -0.55 12.95
N MET A 129 -2.90 -1.66 12.20
CA MET A 129 -1.68 -2.01 11.45
C MET A 129 -1.35 -0.96 10.37
N GLY A 130 -2.36 -0.31 9.80
CA GLY A 130 -2.16 0.80 8.89
C GLY A 130 -1.56 2.05 9.55
N ALA A 131 -1.79 2.25 10.85
CA ALA A 131 -1.21 3.35 11.61
C ALA A 131 0.25 3.08 12.03
N HIS A 132 0.59 1.82 12.31
CA HIS A 132 1.94 1.37 12.66
C HIS A 132 2.08 -0.14 12.39
N PHE A 133 3.22 -0.56 11.85
CA PHE A 133 3.57 -1.96 11.59
C PHE A 133 5.04 -2.23 11.91
#